data_AF-Q8ER56-F1
#
_entry.id   AF-Q8ER56-F1
#
_cell.length_a   1.000
_cell.length_b   1.000
_cell.length_c   1.000
_cell.angle_alpha   90.00
_cell.angle_beta   90.00
_cell.angle_gamma   90.00
#
_symmetry.space_group_name_H-M   'P 1'
#
loop_
_entity.id
_entity.type
_entity.pdbx_description
1 polymer ?
#
loop_
_entity_poly.entity_id
_entity_poly.type
_entity_poly.pdbx_seq_one_letter_code
_entity_poly.pdbx_strand_id
1 'polypeptide(L)'
;MGDIFIYIIASAISFPFFVTLSIYWIAKWARSSNWKAIHLAVHWSTLFYIIAVGIILNILLQQSFIGLILLFFLIFLTIIIIYQRRTQTDVELFKAIKIVWRGAFLLFFTMYFLLGFIFVVNGVWSR
;
A
#
# COMPACT_ATOMS: atom_id res chain seq x y z
N MET A 1 18.71 -20.54 -9.26
CA MET A 1 17.24 -20.47 -9.47
C MET A 1 16.56 -19.60 -8.41
N GLY A 2 16.86 -19.78 -7.11
CA GLY A 2 16.30 -18.95 -6.03
C GLY A 2 16.64 -17.45 -6.12
N ASP A 3 17.85 -17.12 -6.57
CA ASP A 3 18.32 -15.72 -6.63
C ASP A 3 17.48 -14.86 -7.57
N ILE A 4 17.04 -15.43 -8.71
CA ILE A 4 16.20 -14.72 -9.69
C ILE A 4 14.86 -14.31 -9.04
N PHE A 5 14.24 -15.20 -8.26
CA PHE A 5 13.01 -14.87 -7.54
C PHE A 5 13.22 -13.77 -6.50
N ILE A 6 14.34 -13.81 -5.79
CA ILE A 6 14.69 -12.78 -4.80
C ILE A 6 14.84 -11.42 -5.47
N TYR A 7 15.55 -11.32 -6.59
CA TYR A 7 15.71 -10.06 -7.33
C TYR A 7 14.38 -9.52 -7.88
N ILE A 8 13.49 -10.40 -8.35
CA ILE A 8 12.15 -9.99 -8.81
C ILE A 8 11.33 -9.41 -7.65
N ILE A 9 11.32 -10.06 -6.49
CA ILE A 9 10.59 -9.57 -5.32
C ILE A 9 11.20 -8.26 -4.80
N ALA A 10 12.53 -8.19 -4.70
CA ALA A 10 13.23 -6.99 -4.26
C ALA A 10 12.97 -5.79 -5.17
N SER A 11 12.98 -5.98 -6.49
CA SER A 11 12.65 -4.93 -7.45
C SER A 11 11.18 -4.51 -7.37
N ALA A 12 10.25 -5.46 -7.19
CA ALA A 12 8.83 -5.18 -7.00
C ALA A 12 8.58 -4.33 -5.73
N ILE A 13 9.28 -4.63 -4.64
CA ILE A 13 9.21 -3.85 -3.39
C ILE A 13 9.89 -2.48 -3.55
N SER A 14 11.01 -2.41 -4.27
CA SER A 14 11.73 -1.15 -4.48
C SER A 14 10.93 -0.16 -5.33
N PHE A 15 10.15 -0.67 -6.28
CA PHE A 15 9.44 0.10 -7.29
C PHE A 15 7.94 -0.26 -7.33
N PRO A 16 7.18 -0.06 -6.24
CA PRO A 16 5.77 -0.44 -6.14
C PRO A 16 4.88 0.32 -7.15
N PHE A 17 5.32 1.49 -7.61
CA PHE A 17 4.68 2.21 -8.71
C PHE A 17 4.65 1.41 -10.01
N PHE A 18 5.77 0.80 -10.39
CA PHE A 18 5.85 -0.05 -11.57
C PHE A 18 5.00 -1.31 -11.40
N VAL A 19 4.93 -1.86 -10.19
CA VAL A 19 4.03 -2.98 -9.87
C VAL A 19 2.56 -2.57 -10.07
N THR A 20 2.18 -1.38 -9.63
CA THR A 20 0.82 -0.84 -9.80
C THR A 20 0.44 -0.72 -11.27
N LEU A 21 1.33 -0.14 -12.09
CA LEU A 21 1.16 -0.04 -13.53
C LEU A 21 1.05 -1.41 -14.19
N SER A 22 1.94 -2.33 -13.81
CA SER A 22 1.98 -3.69 -14.36
C SER A 22 0.67 -4.43 -14.11
N ILE A 23 0.16 -4.38 -12.87
CA ILE A 23 -1.13 -5.01 -12.53
C ILE A 23 -2.28 -4.35 -13.29
N TYR A 24 -2.27 -3.02 -13.45
CA TYR A 24 -3.28 -2.31 -14.24
C TYR A 24 -3.30 -2.79 -15.71
N TRP A 25 -2.14 -2.88 -16.36
CA TRP A 25 -2.04 -3.33 -17.75
C TRP A 25 -2.48 -4.79 -17.90
N ILE A 26 -2.06 -5.68 -17.00
CA ILE A 26 -2.48 -7.08 -16.99
C ILE A 26 -4.01 -7.18 -16.82
N ALA A 27 -4.58 -6.43 -15.88
CA ALA A 27 -6.02 -6.42 -15.62
C ALA A 27 -6.83 -5.86 -16.81
N LYS A 28 -6.31 -4.84 -17.48
CA LYS A 28 -6.90 -4.26 -18.68
C LYS A 28 -6.86 -5.25 -19.86
N TRP A 29 -5.75 -5.97 -20.01
CA TRP A 29 -5.62 -6.99 -21.05
C TRP A 29 -6.56 -8.17 -20.83
N ALA A 30 -6.83 -8.52 -19.57
CA ALA A 30 -7.84 -9.51 -19.18
C ALA A 30 -9.31 -9.06 -19.40
N ARG A 31 -9.56 -8.05 -20.24
CA ARG A 31 -10.89 -7.47 -20.55
C ARG A 31 -11.67 -6.96 -19.34
N SER A 32 -10.99 -6.59 -18.27
CA SER A 32 -11.65 -5.92 -17.14
C SER A 32 -12.05 -4.49 -17.53
N SER A 33 -13.18 -4.00 -17.01
CA SER A 33 -13.53 -2.59 -17.19
C SER A 33 -12.47 -1.69 -16.55
N ASN A 34 -12.25 -0.50 -17.10
CA ASN A 34 -11.21 0.41 -16.60
C ASN A 34 -11.26 0.60 -15.07
N TRP A 35 -12.45 0.73 -14.50
CA TRP A 35 -12.67 0.83 -13.05
C TRP A 35 -12.32 -0.44 -12.29
N LYS A 36 -12.69 -1.61 -12.79
CA LYS A 36 -12.35 -2.90 -12.16
C LYS A 36 -10.84 -3.16 -12.23
N ALA A 37 -10.17 -2.79 -13.33
CA ALA A 37 -8.73 -2.89 -13.48
C ALA A 37 -7.99 -2.01 -12.46
N ILE A 38 -8.43 -0.77 -12.26
CA ILE A 38 -7.87 0.13 -11.23
C ILE A 38 -8.07 -0.46 -9.84
N HIS A 39 -9.27 -0.93 -9.52
CA HIS A 39 -9.53 -1.51 -8.20
C HIS A 39 -8.68 -2.75 -7.92
N LEU A 40 -8.43 -3.60 -8.93
CA LEU A 40 -7.56 -4.76 -8.80
C LEU A 40 -6.10 -4.34 -8.60
N ALA A 41 -5.63 -3.38 -9.39
CA ALA A 41 -4.27 -2.85 -9.28
C ALA A 41 -4.02 -2.24 -7.90
N VAL A 42 -4.92 -1.40 -7.43
CA VAL A 42 -4.89 -0.83 -6.07
C VAL A 42 -4.83 -1.94 -5.03
N HIS A 43 -5.71 -2.93 -5.10
CA HIS A 43 -5.81 -3.96 -4.06
C HIS A 43 -4.51 -4.77 -3.89
N TRP A 44 -3.88 -5.15 -5.00
CA TRP A 44 -2.64 -5.95 -4.99
C TRP A 44 -1.40 -5.10 -4.72
N SER A 45 -1.34 -3.88 -5.24
CA SER A 45 -0.19 -2.99 -5.04
C SER A 45 -0.10 -2.43 -3.62
N THR A 46 -1.21 -2.30 -2.87
CA THR A 46 -1.19 -1.82 -1.48
C THR A 46 -0.18 -2.56 -0.61
N LEU A 47 -0.07 -3.90 -0.76
CA LEU A 47 0.88 -4.69 0.01
C LEU A 47 2.32 -4.25 -0.25
N PHE A 48 2.67 -4.04 -1.51
CA PHE A 48 4.01 -3.59 -1.89
C PHE A 48 4.30 -2.19 -1.34
N TYR A 49 3.33 -1.27 -1.36
CA TYR A 49 3.51 0.05 -0.76
C TYR A 49 3.70 0.01 0.76
N ILE A 50 2.93 -0.81 1.47
CA ILE A 50 3.08 -0.98 2.93
C ILE A 50 4.49 -1.47 3.26
N ILE A 51 4.97 -2.49 2.54
CA ILE A 51 6.30 -3.05 2.75
C ILE A 51 7.38 -2.01 2.41
N ALA A 52 7.26 -1.35 1.25
CA ALA A 52 8.21 -0.33 0.80
C ALA A 52 8.33 0.83 1.80
N VAL A 53 7.19 1.39 2.25
CA VAL A 53 7.17 2.46 3.25
C VAL A 53 7.73 1.98 4.60
N GLY A 54 7.40 0.77 5.02
CA GLY A 54 7.97 0.17 6.24
C GLY A 54 9.50 0.07 6.18
N ILE A 55 10.06 -0.33 5.04
CA ILE A 55 11.51 -0.39 4.82
C ILE A 55 12.12 1.02 4.84
N ILE A 56 11.54 1.99 4.12
CA ILE A 56 12.08 3.36 4.09
C ILE A 56 12.08 3.97 5.49
N LEU A 57 11.00 3.79 6.26
CA LEU A 57 10.92 4.24 7.65
C LEU A 57 11.96 3.56 8.54
N ASN A 58 12.17 2.25 8.37
CA ASN A 58 13.19 1.53 9.11
C ASN A 58 14.60 2.05 8.82
N ILE A 59 14.90 2.35 7.56
CA ILE A 59 16.20 2.91 7.16
C ILE A 59 16.38 4.33 7.71
N LEU A 60 15.34 5.17 7.62
CA LEU A 60 15.43 6.58 8.03
C LEU A 60 15.46 6.77 9.55
N LEU A 61 14.69 5.99 10.30
CA LEU A 61 14.45 6.19 11.73
C LEU A 61 15.07 5.08 12.60
N GLN A 62 15.68 4.06 11.99
CA GLN A 62 16.26 2.88 12.65
C GLN A 62 15.29 2.15 13.61
N GLN A 63 13.99 2.32 13.42
CA GLN A 63 12.94 1.70 14.23
C GLN A 63 11.94 0.95 13.35
N SER A 64 11.26 -0.04 13.92
CA SER A 64 10.20 -0.78 13.21
C SER A 64 8.84 -0.11 13.45
N PHE A 65 8.17 0.26 12.36
CA PHE A 65 6.84 0.90 12.38
C PHE A 65 5.69 -0.08 12.11
N ILE A 66 5.97 -1.39 12.07
CA ILE A 66 4.96 -2.42 11.77
C ILE A 66 3.79 -2.36 12.77
N GLY A 67 4.09 -2.17 14.06
CA GLY A 67 3.06 -2.02 15.10
C GLY A 67 2.16 -0.80 14.88
N LEU A 68 2.74 0.32 14.46
CA LEU A 68 2.00 1.54 14.14
C LEU A 68 1.15 1.38 12.88
N ILE A 69 1.65 0.68 11.86
CA ILE A 69 0.88 0.34 10.66
C ILE A 69 -0.34 -0.52 11.04
N LEU A 70 -0.14 -1.58 11.83
CA LEU A 70 -1.25 -2.43 12.28
C LEU A 70 -2.26 -1.64 13.12
N LEU A 71 -1.80 -0.82 14.06
CA LEU A 71 -2.66 0.03 14.88
C LEU A 71 -3.47 1.00 14.02
N PHE A 72 -2.86 1.60 13.00
CA PHE A 72 -3.54 2.45 12.03
C PHE A 72 -4.68 1.70 11.33
N PHE A 73 -4.43 0.48 10.85
CA PHE A 73 -5.46 -0.35 10.23
C PHE A 73 -6.62 -0.66 11.18
N LEU A 74 -6.32 -1.00 12.43
CA LEU A 74 -7.32 -1.26 13.48
C LEU A 74 -8.18 -0.03 13.77
N ILE A 75 -7.57 1.13 13.97
CA ILE A 75 -8.28 2.39 14.24
C ILE A 75 -9.21 2.74 13.08
N PHE A 76 -8.70 2.69 11.84
CA PHE A 76 -9.51 2.97 10.65
C PHE A 76 -10.66 1.97 10.50
N LEU A 77 -10.41 0.69 10.76
CA LEU A 77 -11.46 -0.33 10.72
C LEU A 77 -12.56 -0.03 11.74
N THR A 78 -12.19 0.31 12.99
CA THR A 78 -13.15 0.69 14.03
C THR A 78 -13.96 1.92 13.63
N ILE A 79 -13.32 2.97 13.10
CA ILE A 79 -14.01 4.18 12.63
C ILE A 79 -15.04 3.83 11.56
N ILE A 80 -14.66 3.01 10.57
CA ILE A 80 -15.56 2.63 9.49
C ILE A 80 -16.71 1.75 9.99
N ILE A 81 -16.47 0.84 10.95
CA ILE A 81 -17.51 0.03 11.56
C ILE A 81 -18.51 0.91 12.34
N ILE A 82 -18.03 1.87 13.13
CA ILE A 82 -18.89 2.81 13.87
C ILE A 82 -19.73 3.64 12.89
N TYR A 83 -19.11 4.13 11.81
CA TYR A 83 -19.80 4.87 10.76
C TYR A 83 -20.84 4.01 10.03
N GLN A 84 -20.50 2.76 9.71
CA GLN A 84 -21.42 1.82 9.07
C GLN A 84 -22.60 1.53 9.98
N ARG A 85 -22.39 1.30 11.28
CA ARG A 85 -23.46 1.10 12.27
C ARG A 85 -24.41 2.28 12.37
N ARG A 86 -23.94 3.51 12.15
CA ARG A 86 -24.78 4.72 12.15
C ARG A 86 -25.61 4.88 10.88
N THR A 87 -25.17 4.30 9.77
CA THR A 87 -25.73 4.56 8.43
C THR A 87 -26.49 3.36 7.86
N GLN A 88 -26.16 2.14 8.29
CA GLN A 88 -26.73 0.88 7.84
C GLN A 88 -27.17 0.04 9.05
N THR A 89 -28.26 -0.71 8.90
CA THR A 89 -28.78 -1.59 9.96
C THR A 89 -27.84 -2.76 10.24
N ASP A 90 -27.10 -3.22 9.23
CA ASP A 90 -26.18 -4.34 9.33
C ASP A 90 -24.72 -3.92 9.09
N VAL A 91 -23.83 -4.43 9.94
CA VAL A 91 -22.38 -4.21 9.85
C VAL A 91 -21.76 -5.28 8.97
N GLU A 92 -21.40 -4.92 7.74
CA GLU A 92 -20.67 -5.79 6.81
C GLU A 92 -19.16 -5.61 6.95
N LEU A 93 -18.51 -6.46 7.76
CA LEU A 93 -17.05 -6.39 8.02
C LEU A 93 -16.19 -6.42 6.75
N PHE A 94 -16.53 -7.28 5.77
CA PHE A 94 -15.77 -7.38 4.52
C PHE A 94 -15.80 -6.08 3.69
N LYS A 95 -16.92 -5.35 3.75
CA LYS A 95 -17.05 -4.06 3.07
C LYS A 95 -16.23 -3.00 3.77
N ALA A 96 -16.25 -2.98 5.11
CA ALA A 96 -15.40 -2.09 5.90
C ALA A 96 -13.91 -2.31 5.60
N ILE A 97 -13.43 -3.55 5.63
CA ILE A 97 -12.03 -3.91 5.30
C ILE A 97 -11.67 -3.42 3.89
N LYS A 98 -12.53 -3.64 2.91
CA LYS A 98 -12.29 -3.20 1.53
C LYS A 98 -12.16 -1.67 1.42
N ILE A 99 -12.91 -0.91 2.21
CA ILE A 99 -12.80 0.57 2.25
C ILE A 99 -11.49 0.98 2.93
N VAL A 100 -11.15 0.39 4.10
CA VAL A 100 -9.86 0.66 4.77
C VAL A 100 -8.70 0.37 3.82
N TRP A 101 -8.73 -0.77 3.13
CA TRP A 101 -7.67 -1.19 2.20
C TRP A 101 -7.44 -0.20 1.05
N ARG A 102 -8.53 0.36 0.52
CA ARG A 102 -8.48 1.39 -0.53
C ARG A 102 -7.93 2.71 0.00
N GLY A 103 -8.33 3.11 1.21
CA GLY A 103 -7.78 4.30 1.87
C GLY A 103 -6.30 4.15 2.17
N ALA A 104 -5.89 2.97 2.65
CA ALA A 104 -4.50 2.64 2.93
C ALA A 104 -3.64 2.74 1.67
N PHE A 105 -4.11 2.25 0.52
CA PHE A 105 -3.38 2.42 -0.75
C PHE A 105 -3.01 3.89 -0.99
N LEU A 106 -3.99 4.80 -0.91
CA LEU A 106 -3.75 6.21 -1.21
C LEU A 106 -2.79 6.86 -0.21
N LEU A 107 -2.92 6.51 1.07
CA LEU A 107 -2.02 6.98 2.12
C LEU A 107 -0.58 6.49 1.89
N PHE A 108 -0.39 5.17 1.76
CA PHE A 108 0.94 4.57 1.60
C PHE A 108 1.59 4.92 0.26
N PHE A 109 0.78 5.09 -0.81
CA PHE A 109 1.25 5.65 -2.07
C PHE A 109 1.85 7.03 -1.87
N THR A 110 1.12 7.93 -1.21
CA THR A 110 1.57 9.31 -0.96
C THR A 110 2.79 9.34 -0.06
N MET A 111 2.77 8.55 1.03
CA MET A 111 3.90 8.43 1.95
C MET A 111 5.15 7.91 1.25
N TYR A 112 5.04 6.94 0.34
CA TYR A 112 6.18 6.41 -0.41
C TYR A 112 6.90 7.50 -1.20
N PHE A 113 6.17 8.37 -1.91
CA PHE A 113 6.79 9.47 -2.64
C PHE A 113 7.41 10.52 -1.72
N LEU A 114 6.72 10.90 -0.63
CA LEU A 114 7.23 11.88 0.34
C LEU A 114 8.49 11.38 1.06
N LEU A 115 8.44 10.17 1.61
CA LEU A 115 9.56 9.56 2.33
C LEU A 115 10.71 9.23 1.38
N GLY A 116 10.41 8.76 0.16
CA GLY A 116 11.42 8.53 -0.87
C GLY A 116 12.15 9.82 -1.25
N PHE A 117 11.42 10.93 -1.40
CA PHE A 117 12.02 12.24 -1.64
C PHE A 117 12.92 12.69 -0.48
N ILE A 118 12.42 12.59 0.76
CA ILE A 118 13.21 12.91 1.97
C ILE A 118 14.47 12.05 2.05
N PHE A 119 14.35 10.75 1.76
CA PHE A 119 15.47 9.83 1.75
C PHE A 119 16.55 10.23 0.74
N VAL A 120 16.15 10.56 -0.50
CA VAL A 120 17.10 11.03 -1.53
C VAL A 120 17.76 12.34 -1.11
N VAL A 121 16.98 13.31 -0.61
CA VAL A 121 17.52 14.60 -0.16
C VAL A 121 18.53 14.41 0.98
N ASN A 122 18.19 13.63 2.01
CA ASN A 122 19.10 13.34 3.11
C ASN A 122 20.35 12.57 2.65
N GLY A 123 20.20 11.63 1.71
CA GLY A 123 21.33 10.88 1.15
C GLY A 123 22.29 11.74 0.32
N VAL A 124 21.78 12.77 -0.35
CA VAL A 124 22.59 13.73 -1.13
C VAL A 124 23.27 14.75 -0.21
N TRP A 125 22.59 15.22 0.84
CA TRP A 125 23.12 16.23 1.76
C TRP A 125 24.07 15.69 2.86
N SER A 126 24.06 14.38 3.08
CA SER A 126 24.90 13.68 4.07
C SER A 126 26.26 13.22 3.50
N ARG A 127 26.56 13.52 2.23
CA ARG A 127 27.87 13.29 1.59
C ARG A 127 28.62 14.59 1.44
#